data_AF-D7EKQ8-F1
#
_entry.id   AF-D7EKQ8-F1
#
_cell.length_a   1.000
_cell.length_b   1.000
_cell.length_c   1.000
_cell.angle_alpha   90.00
_cell.angle_beta   90.00
_cell.angle_gamma   90.00
#
_symmetry.space_group_name_H-M   'P 1'
#
loop_
_entity.id
_entity.type
_entity.pdbx_description
1 polymer ?
#
loop_
_entity_poly.entity_id
_entity_poly.type
_entity_poly.pdbx_seq_one_letter_code
_entity_poly.pdbx_strand_id
1 'polypeptide(L)'
;MKVKLAVQVFSTSVVDALEYCNKDLRLAQFNESDATVDFCRIVDKLFDLFNTRNSLSKNMFKKPMTEGRLPFITSFFKEAKSYIVGLKTVEGSQLVLSARKKGFLGLIINMTSFEGIVQNISSKRNICHTCLLTR
;
A
#
# COMPACT_ATOMS: atom_id res chain seq x y z
N MET A 1 12.24 -1.21 17.94
CA MET A 1 11.95 -0.78 16.55
C MET A 1 10.95 0.37 16.59
N LYS A 2 11.23 1.52 15.96
CA LYS A 2 10.37 2.71 16.01
C LYS A 2 9.50 2.80 14.74
N VAL A 3 8.33 2.16 14.75
CA VAL A 3 7.42 2.11 13.59
C VAL A 3 7.00 3.49 13.11
N LYS A 4 6.80 4.45 14.04
CA LYS A 4 6.46 5.84 13.72
C LYS A 4 7.45 6.47 12.73
N LEU A 5 8.75 6.25 12.93
CA LEU A 5 9.79 6.80 12.04
C LEU A 5 9.75 6.11 10.67
N ALA A 6 9.59 4.79 10.63
CA ALA A 6 9.53 4.04 9.39
C ALA A 6 8.34 4.46 8.51
N VAL A 7 7.16 4.68 9.12
CA VAL A 7 5.97 5.14 8.39
C VAL A 7 6.15 6.55 7.84
N GLN A 8 6.81 7.45 8.59
CA GLN A 8 7.07 8.82 8.12
C GLN A 8 7.92 8.86 6.84
N VAL A 9 8.88 7.94 6.70
CA VAL A 9 9.73 7.85 5.50
C VAL A 9 8.91 7.62 4.22
N PHE A 10 7.83 6.84 4.30
CA PHE A 10 6.99 6.53 3.14
C PHE A 10 5.82 7.48 2.94
N SER A 11 5.62 8.45 3.83
CA SER A 11 4.41 9.29 3.83
C SER A 11 4.22 10.07 2.52
N THR A 12 2.95 10.28 2.13
CA THR A 12 2.57 11.15 0.99
C THR A 12 3.36 12.47 0.96
N SER A 13 3.57 13.14 2.09
CA SER A 13 4.34 14.40 2.13
C SER A 13 5.80 14.26 1.73
N VAL A 14 6.45 13.14 2.07
CA VAL A 14 7.83 12.87 1.63
C VAL A 14 7.85 12.62 0.12
N VAL A 15 6.89 11.86 -0.37
CA VAL A 15 6.74 11.58 -1.80
C VAL A 15 6.54 12.86 -2.61
N ASP A 16 5.61 13.71 -2.18
CA ASP A 16 5.30 14.96 -2.87
C ASP A 16 6.52 15.90 -2.87
N ALA A 17 7.34 15.88 -1.80
CA ALA A 17 8.59 16.62 -1.77
C ALA A 17 9.64 16.07 -2.76
N LEU A 18 9.77 14.74 -2.87
CA LEU A 18 10.66 14.12 -3.87
C LEU A 18 10.24 14.49 -5.29
N GLU A 19 8.94 14.40 -5.58
CA GLU A 19 8.39 14.74 -6.89
C GLU A 19 8.58 16.23 -7.21
N TYR A 20 8.31 17.12 -6.25
CA TYR A 20 8.53 18.56 -6.41
C TYR A 20 10.00 18.91 -6.69
N CYS A 21 10.93 18.30 -5.94
CA CYS A 21 12.36 18.50 -6.16
C CYS A 21 12.82 18.03 -7.55
N ASN A 22 12.26 16.94 -8.06
CA ASN A 22 12.59 16.36 -9.36
C ASN A 22 11.92 17.12 -10.53
N LYS A 23 10.61 17.36 -10.45
CA LYS A 23 9.80 17.85 -11.58
C LYS A 23 9.74 19.37 -11.65
N ASP A 24 9.54 20.03 -10.51
CA ASP A 24 9.33 21.48 -10.44
C ASP A 24 10.67 22.22 -10.28
N LEU A 25 11.49 21.82 -9.29
CA LEU A 25 12.79 22.46 -9.05
C LEU A 25 13.90 21.92 -9.96
N ARG A 26 13.71 20.73 -10.56
CA ARG A 26 14.67 20.07 -11.47
C ARG A 26 16.08 19.97 -10.89
N LEU A 27 16.15 19.64 -9.60
CA LEU A 27 17.42 19.51 -8.89
C LEU A 27 18.13 18.24 -9.35
N ALA A 28 19.36 18.37 -9.85
CA ALA A 28 20.14 17.24 -10.36
C ALA A 28 20.29 16.08 -9.36
N GLN A 29 20.29 16.37 -8.06
CA GLN A 29 20.36 15.39 -6.98
C GLN A 29 19.12 14.46 -6.89
N PHE A 30 18.00 14.88 -7.47
CA PHE A 30 16.72 14.16 -7.45
C PHE A 30 16.33 13.62 -8.83
N ASN A 31 17.22 13.72 -9.82
CA ASN A 31 17.02 13.07 -11.11
C ASN A 31 16.81 11.57 -10.90
N GLU A 32 15.91 10.98 -11.70
CA GLU A 32 15.56 9.55 -11.65
C GLU A 32 14.92 9.08 -10.32
N SER A 33 14.47 10.01 -9.48
CA SER A 33 13.73 9.67 -8.25
C SER A 33 12.34 9.08 -8.50
N ASP A 34 11.86 9.06 -9.74
CA ASP A 34 10.53 8.57 -10.14
C ASP A 34 10.23 7.16 -9.63
N ALA A 35 11.18 6.23 -9.77
CA ALA A 35 11.01 4.86 -9.29
C ALA A 35 10.88 4.79 -7.75
N THR A 36 11.55 5.69 -7.03
CA THR A 36 11.46 5.79 -5.58
C THR A 36 10.12 6.41 -5.16
N VAL A 37 9.66 7.43 -5.88
CA VAL A 37 8.33 8.04 -5.70
C VAL A 37 7.25 6.97 -5.85
N ASP A 38 7.28 6.18 -6.92
CA ASP A 38 6.30 5.11 -7.16
C ASP A 38 6.29 4.06 -6.06
N PHE A 39 7.49 3.63 -5.63
CA PHE A 39 7.63 2.67 -4.53
C PHE A 39 6.99 3.20 -3.25
N CYS A 40 7.34 4.43 -2.86
CA CYS A 40 6.82 5.05 -1.65
C CYS A 40 5.30 5.26 -1.73
N ARG A 41 4.75 5.68 -2.88
CA ARG A 41 3.29 5.82 -3.07
C ARG A 41 2.55 4.51 -2.84
N ILE A 42 3.06 3.40 -3.38
CA ILE A 42 2.43 2.08 -3.21
C ILE A 42 2.47 1.65 -1.74
N VAL A 43 3.63 1.81 -1.09
CA VAL A 43 3.81 1.42 0.32
C VAL A 43 2.94 2.27 1.24
N ASP A 44 2.87 3.59 1.07
CA ASP A 44 2.02 4.50 1.85
C ASP A 44 0.54 4.10 1.77
N LYS A 45 0.04 3.88 0.56
CA LYS A 45 -1.35 3.45 0.31
C LYS A 45 -1.66 2.11 0.96
N LEU A 46 -0.72 1.15 0.95
CA LEU A 46 -0.88 -0.13 1.64
C LEU A 46 -0.97 0.07 3.16
N PHE A 47 -0.10 0.90 3.75
CA PHE A 47 -0.15 1.19 5.18
C PHE A 47 -1.45 1.88 5.59
N ASP A 48 -1.91 2.86 4.80
CA ASP A 48 -3.18 3.53 5.02
C ASP A 48 -4.35 2.55 5.01
N LEU A 49 -4.37 1.64 4.03
CA LEU A 49 -5.45 0.66 3.85
C LEU A 49 -5.44 -0.41 4.96
N PHE A 50 -4.27 -0.86 5.40
CA PHE A 50 -4.18 -1.80 6.51
C PHE A 50 -4.45 -1.16 7.89
N ASN A 51 -4.45 0.17 7.99
CA ASN A 51 -4.61 0.88 9.27
C ASN A 51 -5.78 1.88 9.26
N THR A 52 -6.82 1.60 8.49
CA THR A 52 -8.02 2.46 8.43
C THR A 52 -8.76 2.51 9.76
N ARG A 53 -9.11 3.72 10.20
CA ARG A 53 -9.86 3.96 11.46
C ARG A 53 -10.87 5.10 11.37
N ASN A 54 -10.87 5.86 10.27
CA ASN A 54 -11.66 7.08 10.14
C ASN A 54 -12.67 6.95 9.00
N SER A 55 -13.94 6.72 9.35
CA SER A 55 -15.05 6.65 8.39
C SER A 55 -15.29 7.96 7.62
N LEU A 56 -14.92 9.10 8.21
CA LEU A 56 -15.08 10.43 7.63
C LEU A 56 -13.88 10.89 6.79
N SER A 57 -12.84 10.06 6.67
CA SER A 57 -11.65 10.39 5.87
C SER A 57 -12.03 10.70 4.42
N LYS A 58 -11.54 11.81 3.87
CA LYS A 58 -11.66 12.10 2.43
C LYS A 58 -10.74 11.23 1.57
N ASN A 59 -9.62 10.76 2.15
CA ASN A 59 -8.69 9.85 1.48
C ASN A 59 -9.33 8.46 1.37
N MET A 60 -9.41 7.96 0.14
CA MET A 60 -10.04 6.67 -0.18
C MET A 60 -9.29 5.48 0.43
N PHE A 61 -7.97 5.53 0.60
CA PHE A 61 -7.18 4.47 1.23
C PHE A 61 -7.30 4.44 2.75
N LYS A 62 -7.65 5.57 3.39
CA LYS A 62 -7.83 5.69 4.85
C LYS A 62 -9.25 5.38 5.34
N LYS A 63 -10.20 5.21 4.42
CA LYS A 63 -11.60 4.87 4.72
C LYS A 63 -11.74 3.38 5.05
N PRO A 64 -12.61 3.01 6.00
CA PRO A 64 -12.90 1.62 6.30
C PRO A 64 -13.36 0.77 5.12
N MET A 65 -13.24 -0.55 5.26
CA MET A 65 -13.74 -1.50 4.28
C MET A 65 -15.27 -1.59 4.30
N THR A 66 -15.90 -1.46 3.12
CA THR A 66 -17.32 -1.71 2.86
C THR A 66 -17.45 -2.53 1.57
N GLU A 67 -18.58 -3.22 1.37
CA GLU A 67 -18.80 -4.07 0.18
C GLU A 67 -18.63 -3.28 -1.13
N GLY A 68 -19.19 -2.07 -1.20
CA GLY A 68 -19.06 -1.20 -2.38
C GLY A 68 -17.63 -0.78 -2.69
N ARG A 69 -16.70 -0.89 -1.72
CA ARG A 69 -15.28 -0.56 -1.90
C ARG A 69 -14.43 -1.78 -2.22
N LEU A 70 -14.97 -2.99 -2.10
CA LEU A 70 -14.24 -4.22 -2.34
C LEU A 70 -13.61 -4.27 -3.75
N PRO A 71 -14.31 -3.94 -4.85
CA PRO A 71 -13.71 -3.94 -6.19
C PRO A 71 -12.50 -3.01 -6.30
N PHE A 72 -12.57 -1.82 -5.70
CA PHE A 72 -11.45 -0.87 -5.68
C PHE A 72 -10.26 -1.44 -4.92
N ILE A 73 -10.49 -2.00 -3.72
CA ILE A 73 -9.42 -2.54 -2.88
C ILE A 73 -8.76 -3.76 -3.55
N THR A 74 -9.55 -4.67 -4.11
CA THR A 74 -9.03 -5.84 -4.85
C THR A 74 -8.24 -5.43 -6.10
N SER A 75 -8.71 -4.42 -6.83
CA SER A 75 -7.97 -3.87 -7.98
C SER A 75 -6.62 -3.31 -7.55
N PHE A 76 -6.60 -2.49 -6.49
CA PHE A 76 -5.36 -1.94 -5.95
C PHE A 76 -4.43 -3.04 -5.41
N PHE A 77 -4.96 -4.06 -4.73
CA PHE A 77 -4.15 -5.19 -4.27
C PHE A 77 -3.54 -5.98 -5.43
N LYS A 78 -4.25 -6.15 -6.54
CA LYS A 78 -3.69 -6.78 -7.74
C LYS A 78 -2.51 -5.97 -8.28
N GLU A 79 -2.66 -4.65 -8.39
CA GLU A 79 -1.61 -3.72 -8.80
C GLU A 79 -0.39 -3.80 -7.86
N ALA A 80 -0.62 -3.64 -6.56
CA ALA A 80 0.44 -3.65 -5.54
C ALA A 80 1.16 -5.00 -5.48
N LYS A 81 0.43 -6.13 -5.55
CA LYS A 81 1.03 -7.48 -5.64
C LYS A 81 1.93 -7.60 -6.87
N SER A 82 1.43 -7.19 -8.03
CA SER A 82 2.19 -7.23 -9.29
C SER A 82 3.46 -6.39 -9.21
N TYR A 83 3.35 -5.17 -8.66
CA TYR A 83 4.48 -4.28 -8.47
C TYR A 83 5.54 -4.90 -7.56
N ILE A 84 5.16 -5.39 -6.37
CA ILE A 84 6.09 -5.99 -5.40
C ILE A 84 6.80 -7.22 -5.98
N VAL A 85 6.09 -8.06 -6.74
CA VAL A 85 6.68 -9.24 -7.42
C VAL A 85 7.64 -8.82 -8.53
N GLY A 86 7.37 -7.69 -9.20
CA GLY A 86 8.21 -7.12 -10.24
C GLY A 86 9.49 -6.45 -9.75
N LEU A 87 9.59 -6.12 -8.45
CA LEU A 87 10.79 -5.52 -7.88
C LEU A 87 12.01 -6.44 -8.03
N LYS A 88 13.13 -5.85 -8.42
CA LYS A 88 14.41 -6.53 -8.60
C LYS A 88 15.45 -5.99 -7.63
N THR A 89 16.41 -6.84 -7.27
CA THR A 89 17.62 -6.44 -6.58
C THR A 89 18.60 -5.77 -7.55
N VAL A 90 19.68 -5.20 -7.03
CA VAL A 90 20.74 -4.59 -7.87
C VAL A 90 21.39 -5.62 -8.80
N GLU A 91 21.37 -6.90 -8.44
CA GLU A 91 21.83 -8.02 -9.26
C GLU A 91 20.79 -8.49 -10.30
N GLY A 92 19.64 -7.80 -10.41
CA GLY A 92 18.58 -8.12 -11.36
C GLY A 92 17.66 -9.28 -10.97
N SER A 93 17.93 -9.95 -9.86
CA SER A 93 17.10 -11.04 -9.32
C SER A 93 15.83 -10.50 -8.68
N GLN A 94 14.72 -11.26 -8.69
CA GLN A 94 13.48 -10.82 -8.04
C GLN A 94 13.68 -10.63 -6.53
N LEU A 95 13.22 -9.49 -6.01
CA LEU A 95 13.34 -9.13 -4.60
C LEU A 95 12.64 -10.13 -3.68
N VAL A 96 11.51 -10.68 -4.12
CA VAL A 96 10.72 -11.69 -3.42
C VAL A 96 11.41 -13.07 -3.33
N LEU A 97 12.49 -13.29 -4.09
CA LEU A 97 13.31 -14.50 -4.01
C LEU A 97 14.62 -14.28 -3.22
N SER A 98 15.00 -13.02 -3.02
CA SER A 98 16.24 -12.62 -2.35
C SER A 98 16.29 -12.92 -0.85
N ALA A 99 17.45 -12.71 -0.21
CA ALA A 99 17.58 -12.77 1.25
C ALA A 99 16.70 -11.75 1.99
N ARG A 100 16.32 -10.63 1.34
CA ARG A 100 15.49 -9.56 1.91
C ARG A 100 13.98 -9.75 1.66
N LYS A 101 13.57 -10.91 1.12
CA LYS A 101 12.17 -11.19 0.73
C LYS A 101 11.12 -11.12 1.83
N LYS A 102 11.49 -11.35 3.09
CA LYS A 102 10.54 -11.60 4.19
C LYS A 102 9.50 -10.49 4.35
N GLY A 103 9.92 -9.22 4.32
CA GLY A 103 8.99 -8.09 4.45
C GLY A 103 8.01 -7.99 3.29
N PHE A 104 8.49 -8.18 2.07
CA PHE A 104 7.69 -8.11 0.84
C PHE A 104 6.71 -9.28 0.71
N LEU A 105 7.14 -10.50 1.06
CA LEU A 105 6.24 -11.66 1.13
C LEU A 105 5.17 -11.45 2.20
N GLY A 106 5.51 -10.84 3.35
CA GLY A 106 4.55 -10.48 4.38
C GLY A 106 3.46 -9.54 3.87
N LEU A 107 3.82 -8.52 3.07
CA LEU A 107 2.85 -7.62 2.44
C LEU A 107 1.91 -8.37 1.47
N ILE A 108 2.47 -9.25 0.63
CA ILE A 108 1.68 -10.06 -0.31
C ILE A 108 0.70 -10.98 0.43
N ILE A 109 1.18 -11.68 1.46
CA ILE A 109 0.36 -12.58 2.28
C ILE A 109 -0.75 -11.79 2.98
N ASN A 110 -0.46 -10.59 3.51
CA ASN A 110 -1.48 -9.75 4.16
C ASN A 110 -2.57 -9.33 3.17
N MET A 111 -2.23 -8.93 1.94
CA MET A 111 -3.23 -8.60 0.92
C MET A 111 -4.14 -9.80 0.61
N THR A 112 -3.54 -10.97 0.37
CA THR A 112 -4.30 -12.21 0.08
C THR A 112 -5.16 -12.65 1.26
N SER A 113 -4.62 -12.57 2.49
CA SER A 113 -5.35 -12.91 3.71
C SER A 113 -6.53 -11.97 3.93
N PHE A 114 -6.34 -10.67 3.70
CA PHE A 114 -7.40 -9.67 3.79
C PHE A 114 -8.54 -9.96 2.81
N GLU A 115 -8.23 -10.25 1.54
CA GLU A 115 -9.24 -10.64 0.53
C GLU A 115 -10.04 -11.87 0.99
N GLY A 116 -9.34 -12.90 1.48
CA GLY A 116 -9.97 -14.12 1.99
C GLY A 116 -10.86 -13.89 3.20
N ILE A 117 -10.44 -13.05 4.15
CA ILE A 117 -11.25 -12.68 5.32
C ILE A 117 -12.52 -11.94 4.88
N VAL A 118 -12.39 -10.97 3.98
CA VAL A 118 -13.54 -10.19 3.51
C VAL A 118 -14.55 -11.09 2.78
N GLN A 119 -14.09 -11.95 1.87
CA GLN A 119 -14.95 -12.92 1.19
C GLN A 119 -15.67 -13.86 2.16
N ASN A 120 -14.96 -14.34 3.21
CA ASN A 120 -15.52 -15.21 4.23
C ASN A 120 -16.58 -14.50 5.10
N ILE A 121 -16.38 -13.22 5.41
CA ILE A 121 -17.35 -12.43 6.18
C ILE A 121 -18.58 -12.13 5.32
N SER A 122 -18.39 -11.73 4.06
CA SER A 122 -19.47 -11.45 3.11
C SER A 122 -20.33 -12.69 2.83
N SER A 123 -19.75 -13.90 2.79
CA SER A 123 -20.53 -15.13 2.61
C SER A 123 -21.32 -15.58 3.84
N LYS A 124 -20.93 -15.12 5.04
CA LYS A 124 -21.54 -15.53 6.32
C LYS A 124 -22.56 -14.55 6.90
N ARG A 125 -22.65 -13.31 6.40
CA ARG A 125 -23.51 -12.26 6.97
C ARG A 125 -24.60 -11.80 5.99
N ASN A 126 -25.86 -11.88 6.43
CA ASN A 126 -27.00 -11.11 5.92
C ASN A 126 -27.15 -9.75 6.64
N ILE A 127 -26.06 -9.09 7.08
CA ILE A 127 -26.16 -7.91 7.97
C ILE A 127 -25.22 -6.75 7.58
N CYS A 128 -25.89 -5.62 7.28
CA CYS A 128 -25.54 -4.21 7.47
C CYS A 128 -24.34 -3.59 6.72
N HIS A 129 -24.69 -2.70 5.77
CA HIS A 129 -23.85 -2.00 4.80
C HIS A 129 -22.79 -1.03 5.35
N THR A 130 -22.55 -0.97 6.66
CA THR A 130 -21.95 0.23 7.25
C THR A 130 -20.45 0.10 7.56
N CYS A 131 -19.92 -1.09 7.86
CA CYS A 131 -18.48 -1.31 8.01
C CYS A 131 -18.12 -2.78 8.23
N LEU A 132 -17.28 -3.39 7.38
CA LEU A 132 -16.92 -4.81 7.52
C LEU A 132 -15.76 -5.05 8.49
N LEU A 133 -14.85 -4.09 8.66
CA LEU A 133 -13.57 -4.27 9.37
C LEU A 133 -13.09 -3.01 10.10
N THR A 134 -13.90 -2.46 11.01
CA THR A 134 -13.40 -1.53 12.03
C THR A 134 -13.67 -2.12 13.40
N ARG A 135 -12.62 -2.13 14.25
CA ARG A 135 -12.82 -2.25 15.69
C ARG A 135 -13.61 -1.06 16.21
#